data_AF-A0A2H6JVF7-F1
#
_entry.id   AF-A0A2H6JVF7-F1
#
_cell.length_a   1.000
_cell.length_b   1.000
_cell.length_c   1.000
_cell.angle_alpha   90.00
_cell.angle_beta   90.00
_cell.angle_gamma   90.00
#
_symmetry.space_group_name_H-M   'P 1'
#
loop_
_entity.id
_entity.type
_entity.pdbx_description
1 polymer ?
#
loop_
_entity_poly.entity_id
_entity_poly.type
_entity_poly.pdbx_seq_one_letter_code
_entity_poly.pdbx_strand_id
1 'polypeptide(L)'
;MLLLFETGKIPIEAEGLMELGMLDEAKLMEYSGIQYAMLKWGSYMKQFIFMSIFLNIFTFPWGVAMGYSAVSIGIGIVSLLVKMLFLIGVLVAVEETYAKLRLFKILDYLAISFSLALLSIISFFLFGGIAL
;
A
#
# COMPACT_ATOMS: atom_id res chain seq x y z
N MET A 1 7.06 -1.40 -4.09
CA MET A 1 7.71 -0.68 -2.97
C MET A 1 6.86 0.49 -2.45
N LEU A 2 6.32 1.37 -3.30
CA LEU A 2 5.54 2.54 -2.86
C LEU A 2 4.39 2.21 -1.88
N LEU A 3 3.60 1.16 -2.17
CA LEU A 3 2.48 0.76 -1.31
C LEU A 3 2.94 0.24 0.06
N LEU A 4 4.06 -0.50 0.09
CA LEU A 4 4.68 -0.98 1.35
C LEU A 4 5.27 0.18 2.16
N PHE A 5 5.90 1.14 1.48
CA PHE A 5 6.47 2.35 2.09
C PHE A 5 5.40 3.20 2.76
N GLU A 6 4.29 3.43 2.06
CA GLU A 6 3.23 4.30 2.55
C GLU A 6 2.42 3.70 3.71
N THR A 7 2.49 2.37 3.86
CA THR A 7 1.80 1.59 4.90
C THR A 7 2.69 1.35 6.14
N GLY A 8 3.97 1.74 6.12
CA GLY A 8 4.85 1.65 7.30
C GLY A 8 5.05 0.23 7.82
N LYS A 9 5.06 -0.77 6.93
CA LYS A 9 5.20 -2.19 7.32
C LYS A 9 6.63 -2.69 7.11
N ILE A 10 6.96 -3.79 7.79
CA ILE A 10 8.20 -4.55 7.62
C ILE A 10 8.39 -4.82 6.12
N PRO A 11 9.51 -4.55 5.44
CA PRO A 11 10.89 -4.39 5.91
C PRO A 11 11.38 -2.92 6.07
N ILE A 12 10.47 -1.94 6.02
CA ILE A 12 10.78 -0.50 5.97
C ILE A 12 10.80 0.09 7.39
N GLU A 13 9.73 -0.15 8.14
CA GLU A 13 9.63 0.17 9.56
C GLU A 13 9.67 -1.13 10.35
N ALA A 14 10.28 -1.09 11.54
CA ALA A 14 10.29 -2.21 12.45
C ALA A 14 9.85 -1.68 13.81
N GLU A 15 8.64 -2.05 14.20
CA GLU A 15 8.13 -1.87 15.55
C GLU A 15 8.91 -2.82 16.49
N GLY A 16 9.39 -2.30 17.64
CA GLY A 16 10.07 -3.13 18.65
C GLY A 16 11.22 -2.47 19.42
N LEU A 17 11.69 -3.21 20.44
CA LEU A 17 12.66 -2.87 21.52
C LEU A 17 14.07 -2.45 21.10
N MET A 18 14.35 -2.27 19.81
CA MET A 18 15.58 -1.64 19.36
C MET A 18 15.48 -0.14 19.62
N GLU A 19 16.54 0.51 20.11
CA GLU A 19 16.50 1.93 20.55
C GLU A 19 15.87 2.88 19.52
N LEU A 20 16.11 2.64 18.22
CA LEU A 20 15.55 3.46 17.15
C LEU A 20 14.08 3.13 16.79
N GLY A 21 13.64 1.89 17.03
CA GLY A 21 12.24 1.48 16.84
C GLY A 21 11.33 2.01 17.95
N MET A 22 11.88 2.09 19.18
CA MET A 22 11.19 2.72 20.30
C MET A 22 10.94 4.21 20.10
N LEU A 23 11.73 4.93 19.29
CA LEU A 23 11.47 6.34 19.01
C LEU A 23 10.20 6.57 18.18
N ASP A 24 9.89 5.65 17.27
CA ASP A 24 8.69 5.78 16.44
C ASP A 24 7.45 5.27 17.18
N GLU A 25 7.61 4.20 17.96
CA GLU A 25 6.56 3.67 18.82
C GLU A 25 6.24 4.61 20.00
N ALA A 26 7.24 5.34 20.52
CA ALA A 26 7.06 6.32 21.60
C ALA A 26 6.10 7.45 21.22
N LYS A 27 6.12 7.92 19.97
CA LYS A 27 5.19 8.97 19.49
C LYS A 27 3.73 8.54 19.65
N LEU A 28 3.46 7.25 19.49
CA LEU A 28 2.12 6.69 19.67
C LEU A 28 1.82 6.40 21.15
N MET A 29 2.83 6.07 21.96
CA MET A 29 2.68 5.83 23.40
C MET A 29 2.37 7.10 24.21
N GLU A 30 2.55 8.30 23.63
CA GLU A 30 2.11 9.56 24.25
C GLU A 30 0.57 9.66 24.35
N TYR A 31 -0.16 8.92 23.50
CA TYR A 31 -1.62 8.94 23.46
C TYR A 31 -2.20 7.72 24.18
N SER A 32 -3.29 7.93 24.94
CA SER A 32 -3.98 6.87 25.66
C SER A 32 -5.42 6.68 25.20
N GLY A 33 -5.91 5.44 25.28
CA GLY A 33 -7.31 5.07 25.07
C GLY A 33 -7.86 5.45 23.70
N ILE A 34 -8.87 6.34 23.68
CA ILE A 34 -9.62 6.69 22.46
C ILE A 34 -8.75 7.40 21.42
N GLN A 35 -7.82 8.25 21.84
CA GLN A 35 -6.96 9.01 20.94
C GLN A 35 -6.01 8.08 20.18
N TYR A 36 -5.46 7.07 20.87
CA TYR A 36 -4.67 6.02 20.27
C TYR A 36 -5.48 5.21 19.23
N ALA A 37 -6.74 4.88 19.55
CA ALA A 37 -7.64 4.19 18.62
C ALA A 37 -7.93 5.03 17.36
N MET A 38 -8.15 6.34 17.50
CA MET A 38 -8.36 7.23 16.34
C MET A 38 -7.12 7.32 15.44
N LEU A 39 -5.93 7.37 16.03
CA LEU A 39 -4.66 7.37 15.26
C LEU A 39 -4.49 6.05 14.49
N LYS A 40 -4.71 4.91 15.14
CA LYS A 40 -4.66 3.59 14.47
C LYS A 40 -5.72 3.44 13.40
N TRP A 41 -6.95 3.92 13.66
CA TRP A 41 -8.02 3.92 12.66
C TRP A 41 -7.62 4.73 11.43
N GLY A 42 -7.03 5.91 11.62
CA GLY A 42 -6.53 6.74 10.52
C GLY A 42 -5.50 6.01 9.65
N SER A 43 -4.57 5.28 10.29
CA SER A 43 -3.58 4.46 9.57
C SER A 43 -4.24 3.35 8.74
N TYR A 44 -5.21 2.61 9.31
CA TYR A 44 -5.95 1.59 8.57
C TYR A 44 -6.80 2.17 7.42
N MET A 45 -7.41 3.34 7.61
CA MET A 45 -8.17 4.03 6.56
C MET A 45 -7.26 4.44 5.41
N LYS A 46 -6.07 4.96 5.71
CA LYS A 46 -5.05 5.29 4.71
C LYS A 46 -4.67 4.04 3.91
N GLN A 47 -4.34 2.94 4.59
CA GLN A 47 -4.02 1.66 3.96
C GLN A 47 -5.15 1.17 3.05
N PHE A 48 -6.40 1.23 3.50
CA PHE A 48 -7.58 0.85 2.73
C PHE A 48 -7.72 1.67 1.44
N ILE A 49 -7.56 2.99 1.52
CA ILE A 49 -7.66 3.89 0.36
C ILE A 49 -6.57 3.57 -0.67
N PHE A 50 -5.31 3.41 -0.24
CA PHE A 50 -4.21 3.09 -1.15
C PHE A 50 -4.41 1.73 -1.84
N MET A 51 -4.85 0.71 -1.11
CA MET A 51 -5.18 -0.60 -1.69
C MET A 51 -6.32 -0.53 -2.70
N SER A 52 -7.38 0.22 -2.37
CA SER A 52 -8.54 0.39 -3.25
C SER A 52 -8.15 1.09 -4.57
N ILE A 53 -7.36 2.17 -4.48
CA ILE A 53 -6.84 2.87 -5.66
C ILE A 53 -5.97 1.93 -6.50
N PHE A 54 -5.05 1.21 -5.86
CA PHE A 54 -4.15 0.29 -6.55
C PHE A 54 -4.90 -0.80 -7.32
N LEU A 55 -5.87 -1.46 -6.67
CA LEU A 55 -6.63 -2.55 -7.26
C LEU A 55 -7.55 -2.08 -8.39
N ASN A 56 -8.25 -0.97 -8.21
CA ASN A 56 -9.25 -0.48 -9.17
C ASN A 56 -8.62 0.23 -10.38
N ILE A 57 -7.53 0.99 -10.18
CA ILE A 57 -6.94 1.81 -11.24
C ILE A 57 -5.77 1.10 -11.94
N PHE A 58 -4.89 0.44 -11.19
CA PHE A 58 -3.64 -0.09 -11.76
C PHE A 58 -3.71 -1.57 -12.13
N THR A 59 -4.33 -2.41 -11.31
CA THR A 59 -4.24 -3.88 -11.52
C THR A 59 -5.36 -4.40 -12.39
N PHE A 60 -6.62 -4.23 -11.98
CA PHE A 60 -7.73 -4.78 -12.73
C PHE A 60 -9.09 -4.08 -12.46
N PRO A 61 -9.61 -3.30 -13.43
CA PRO A 61 -10.90 -2.62 -13.31
C PRO A 61 -12.12 -3.55 -13.48
N TRP A 62 -11.94 -4.87 -13.44
CA TRP A 62 -13.04 -5.84 -13.54
C TRP A 62 -13.86 -5.93 -12.24
N GLY A 63 -15.19 -6.07 -12.34
CA GLY A 63 -16.08 -6.20 -11.17
C GLY A 63 -16.46 -4.89 -10.48
N VAL A 64 -16.25 -3.73 -11.12
CA VAL A 64 -16.91 -2.49 -10.73
C VAL A 64 -18.38 -2.57 -11.17
N ALA A 65 -19.31 -2.22 -10.27
CA ALA A 65 -20.73 -2.25 -10.56
C ALA A 65 -21.06 -1.25 -11.69
N MET A 66 -21.29 -1.75 -12.92
CA MET A 66 -21.66 -0.91 -14.07
C MET A 66 -23.15 -0.54 -14.10
N GLY A 67 -23.95 -1.03 -13.16
CA GLY A 67 -25.39 -0.78 -13.07
C GLY A 67 -25.87 -0.56 -11.64
N TYR A 68 -27.02 0.11 -11.50
CA TYR A 68 -27.63 0.50 -10.22
C TYR A 68 -28.47 -0.61 -9.57
N SER A 69 -28.30 -1.88 -9.96
CA SER A 69 -29.02 -3.00 -9.34
C SER A 69 -28.41 -3.36 -7.98
N ALA A 70 -29.24 -3.74 -7.02
CA ALA A 70 -28.76 -4.22 -5.72
C ALA A 70 -27.81 -5.43 -5.86
N VAL A 71 -28.04 -6.28 -6.88
CA VAL A 71 -27.20 -7.43 -7.18
C VAL A 71 -25.83 -7.02 -7.73
N SER A 72 -25.77 -6.01 -8.62
CA SER A 72 -24.50 -5.54 -9.15
C SER A 72 -23.65 -4.83 -8.09
N ILE A 73 -24.29 -4.09 -7.17
CA ILE A 73 -23.61 -3.49 -6.01
C ILE A 73 -23.04 -4.57 -5.08
N GLY A 74 -23.84 -5.61 -4.77
CA GLY A 74 -23.39 -6.72 -3.93
C GLY A 74 -22.18 -7.46 -4.53
N ILE A 75 -22.21 -7.75 -5.83
CA ILE A 75 -21.09 -8.37 -6.55
C ILE A 75 -19.85 -7.47 -6.52
N GLY A 76 -20.02 -6.15 -6.67
CA GLY A 76 -18.91 -5.20 -6.60
C GLY A 76 -18.22 -5.17 -5.24
N ILE A 77 -18.98 -5.18 -4.14
CA ILE A 77 -18.44 -5.21 -2.77
C ILE A 77 -17.66 -6.51 -2.53
N VAL A 78 -18.23 -7.66 -2.90
CA VAL A 78 -17.57 -8.97 -2.71
C VAL A 78 -16.31 -9.06 -3.55
N SER A 79 -16.35 -8.64 -4.81
CA SER A 79 -15.19 -8.60 -5.71
C SER A 79 -14.06 -7.75 -5.13
N LEU A 80 -14.38 -6.56 -4.61
CA LEU A 80 -13.40 -5.69 -3.97
C LEU A 80 -12.78 -6.35 -2.72
N LEU A 81 -13.60 -6.94 -1.84
CA LEU A 81 -13.12 -7.63 -0.64
C LEU A 81 -12.18 -8.80 -0.96
N VAL A 82 -12.55 -9.65 -1.92
CA VAL A 82 -11.71 -10.79 -2.34
C VAL A 82 -10.35 -10.32 -2.86
N LYS A 83 -10.33 -9.28 -3.71
CA LYS A 83 -9.07 -8.72 -4.22
C LYS A 83 -8.21 -8.11 -3.11
N MET A 84 -8.82 -7.39 -2.17
CA MET A 84 -8.10 -6.82 -1.04
C MET A 84 -7.49 -7.91 -0.17
N LEU A 85 -8.24 -8.99 0.14
CA LEU A 85 -7.71 -10.12 0.90
C LEU A 85 -6.53 -10.80 0.18
N PHE A 86 -6.64 -10.99 -1.14
CA PHE A 86 -5.54 -11.53 -1.93
C PHE A 86 -4.30 -10.63 -1.87
N LEU A 87 -4.48 -9.31 -2.06
CA LEU A 87 -3.38 -8.35 -2.01
C LEU A 87 -2.74 -8.32 -0.61
N ILE A 88 -3.53 -8.34 0.45
CA ILE A 88 -3.03 -8.43 1.83
C ILE A 88 -2.21 -9.71 2.01
N GLY A 89 -2.69 -10.86 1.51
CA GLY A 89 -1.93 -12.12 1.57
C GLY A 89 -0.57 -12.05 0.88
N VAL A 90 -0.51 -11.40 -0.29
CA VAL A 90 0.77 -11.15 -1.00
C VAL A 90 1.67 -10.22 -0.20
N LEU A 91 1.13 -9.13 0.37
CA LEU A 91 1.93 -8.21 1.19
C LEU A 91 2.48 -8.91 2.43
N VAL A 92 1.68 -9.71 3.13
CA VAL A 92 2.12 -10.48 4.30
C VAL A 92 3.21 -11.47 3.91
N ALA A 93 3.06 -12.18 2.78
CA ALA A 93 4.12 -13.09 2.31
C ALA A 93 5.44 -12.35 2.03
N VAL A 94 5.37 -11.14 1.46
CA VAL A 94 6.54 -10.27 1.27
C VAL A 94 7.11 -9.80 2.62
N GLU A 95 6.27 -9.33 3.53
CA GLU A 95 6.64 -8.89 4.89
C GLU A 95 7.43 -9.99 5.64
N GLU A 96 6.97 -11.23 5.58
CA GLU A 96 7.61 -12.37 6.28
C GLU A 96 8.88 -12.89 5.57
N THR A 97 9.02 -12.67 4.26
CA THR A 97 10.17 -13.18 3.50
C THR A 97 11.39 -12.25 3.60
N TYR A 98 11.19 -10.95 3.81
CA TYR A 98 12.29 -9.97 3.83
C TYR A 98 12.72 -9.60 5.26
N ALA A 99 14.02 -9.69 5.53
CA ALA A 99 14.61 -9.18 6.76
C ALA A 99 14.63 -7.63 6.78
N LYS A 100 14.63 -7.05 7.99
CA LYS A 100 14.69 -5.59 8.23
C LYS A 100 15.80 -4.93 7.41
N LEU A 101 15.43 -3.96 6.58
CA LEU A 101 16.39 -3.19 5.79
C LEU A 101 17.02 -2.08 6.65
N ARG A 102 18.31 -1.78 6.43
CA ARG A 102 18.96 -0.61 7.05
C ARG A 102 18.38 0.67 6.45
N LEU A 103 18.13 1.69 7.28
CA LEU A 103 17.54 2.98 6.87
C LEU A 103 18.16 3.58 5.61
N PHE A 104 19.49 3.56 5.50
CA PHE A 104 20.21 4.09 4.34
C PHE A 104 19.88 3.37 3.02
N LYS A 105 19.52 2.08 3.06
CA LYS A 105 19.15 1.31 1.87
C LYS A 105 17.72 1.56 1.40
N ILE A 106 16.84 2.05 2.28
CA ILE A 106 15.43 2.30 1.93
C ILE A 106 15.35 3.39 0.85
N LEU A 107 16.19 4.43 0.96
CA LEU A 107 16.30 5.49 -0.05
C LEU A 107 16.74 4.95 -1.41
N ASP A 108 17.70 4.00 -1.44
CA ASP A 108 18.14 3.36 -2.68
C ASP A 108 16.99 2.58 -3.36
N TYR A 109 16.21 1.81 -2.60
CA TYR A 109 15.06 1.09 -3.15
C TYR A 109 13.95 2.03 -3.65
N LEU A 110 13.76 3.18 -2.98
CA LEU A 110 12.81 4.20 -3.40
C LEU A 110 13.28 4.88 -4.69
N ALA A 111 14.57 5.23 -4.78
CA ALA A 111 15.18 5.83 -5.96
C ALA A 111 15.11 4.90 -7.20
N ILE A 112 15.33 3.59 -7.01
CA ILE A 112 15.17 2.59 -8.08
C ILE A 112 13.72 2.50 -8.53
N SER A 113 12.76 2.44 -7.58
CA SER A 113 11.33 2.38 -7.90
C SER A 113 10.86 3.63 -8.66
N PHE A 114 11.34 4.80 -8.24
CA PHE A 114 11.03 6.07 -8.90
C PHE A 114 11.65 6.16 -10.31
N SER A 115 12.89 5.71 -10.47
CA SER A 115 13.55 5.64 -11.77
C SER A 115 12.82 4.68 -12.73
N LEU A 116 12.33 3.54 -12.24
CA LEU A 116 11.48 2.63 -13.02
C LEU A 116 10.16 3.30 -13.44
N ALA A 117 9.53 4.09 -12.56
CA ALA A 117 8.32 4.83 -12.90
C ALA A 117 8.58 5.88 -14.00
N LEU A 118 9.69 6.62 -13.91
CA LEU A 118 10.10 7.56 -14.98
C LEU A 118 10.39 6.82 -16.30
N LEU A 119 11.08 5.68 -16.23
CA LEU A 119 11.36 4.86 -17.41
C LEU A 119 10.06 4.34 -18.03
N SER A 120 9.08 3.94 -17.23
CA SER A 120 7.75 3.56 -17.72
C SER A 120 7.04 4.70 -18.44
N ILE A 121 7.13 5.93 -17.91
CA ILE A 121 6.52 7.11 -18.55
C ILE A 121 7.22 7.41 -19.88
N ILE A 122 8.56 7.45 -19.89
CA ILE A 122 9.35 7.70 -21.10
C ILE A 122 9.07 6.63 -22.17
N SER A 123 9.06 5.35 -21.77
CA SER A 123 8.72 4.24 -22.65
C SER A 123 7.31 4.38 -23.22
N PHE A 124 6.33 4.71 -22.39
CA PHE A 124 4.96 4.96 -22.86
C PHE A 124 4.89 6.11 -23.88
N PHE A 125 5.63 7.20 -23.67
CA PHE A 125 5.71 8.28 -24.66
C PHE A 125 6.41 7.85 -25.97
N LEU A 126 7.48 7.05 -25.88
CA LEU A 126 8.23 6.59 -27.06
C LEU A 126 7.47 5.56 -27.89
N PHE A 127 6.77 4.61 -27.25
CA PHE A 127 6.03 3.54 -27.95
C PHE A 127 4.56 3.91 -28.21
N GLY A 128 3.92 4.66 -27.32
CA GLY A 128 2.52 5.09 -27.41
C GLY A 128 2.31 6.40 -28.17
N GLY A 129 3.37 7.15 -28.48
CA GLY A 129 3.32 8.45 -29.16
C GLY A 129 3.16 8.43 -30.69
N ILE A 130 2.89 7.28 -31.31
CA ILE A 130 2.71 7.16 -32.79
C ILE A 130 1.33 6.59 -33.19
N ALA A 131 0.38 6.47 -32.25
CA ALA A 131 -0.99 6.06 -32.58
C ALA A 131 -2.01 7.16 -32.24
N LEU A 132 -1.92 8.27 -32.97
CA LEU A 132 -3.02 9.21 -33.20
C LEU A 132 -3.04 9.56 -34.68
#